data_AF-A0A4D9D5A0-F1
#
_entry.id   AF-A0A4D9D5A0-F1
#
_cell.length_a   1.000
_cell.length_b   1.000
_cell.length_c   1.000
_cell.angle_alpha   90.00
_cell.angle_beta   90.00
_cell.angle_gamma   90.00
#
_symmetry.space_group_name_H-M   'P 1'
#
loop_
_entity.id
_entity.type
_entity.pdbx_description
1 polymer ?
#
loop_
_entity_poly.entity_id
_entity_poly.type
_entity_poly.pdbx_seq_one_letter_code
_entity_poly.pdbx_strand_id
1 'polypeptide(L)'
;MEVLQSLHPLFRLPPTEDGSAETVDNATAAVARLIMAAPAAVPMTVVVPALLQALPLKADQCENPTVYKCLHQLVHSSVPELKPHVGNALSVYGQILSEPRSVQDEVLANDVLPGLRLLFQNPTYNEQASLALQSFAPEARTVIARHLQQ
;
A
#
# COMPACT_ATOMS: atom_id res chain seq x y z
N MET A 1 -8.03 9.89 22.55
CA MET A 1 -7.23 9.03 21.66
C MET A 1 -7.09 7.65 22.30
N GLU A 2 -8.15 6.83 22.33
CA GLU A 2 -8.08 5.46 22.89
C GLU A 2 -8.45 4.40 21.84
N VAL A 3 -9.35 4.75 20.92
CA VAL A 3 -9.88 3.80 19.91
C VAL A 3 -8.80 3.27 18.96
N LEU A 4 -7.85 4.11 18.53
CA LEU A 4 -6.75 3.67 17.66
C LEU A 4 -5.73 2.78 18.37
N GLN A 5 -5.53 2.97 19.69
CA GLN A 5 -4.64 2.11 20.48
C GLN A 5 -5.29 0.75 20.76
N SER A 6 -6.62 0.71 20.91
CA SER A 6 -7.35 -0.55 21.07
C SER A 6 -7.38 -1.43 19.81
N LEU A 7 -7.09 -0.88 18.63
CA LEU A 7 -7.05 -1.66 17.38
C LEU A 7 -5.67 -2.27 17.10
N HIS A 8 -4.61 -1.76 17.74
CA HIS A 8 -3.24 -2.25 17.55
C HIS A 8 -3.04 -3.77 17.83
N PRO A 9 -3.73 -4.40 18.81
CA PRO A 9 -3.65 -5.84 19.03
C PRO A 9 -4.24 -6.68 17.88
N LEU A 10 -5.21 -6.17 17.11
CA LEU A 10 -5.81 -6.91 16.00
C LEU A 10 -4.82 -7.14 14.85
N PHE A 11 -3.90 -6.20 14.63
CA PHE A 11 -2.82 -6.33 13.65
C PHE A 11 -1.66 -7.24 14.10
N ARG A 12 -1.71 -7.76 15.34
CA ARG A 12 -0.71 -8.67 15.92
C ARG A 12 -1.23 -10.06 16.20
N LEU A 13 -2.45 -10.38 15.79
CA LEU A 13 -2.96 -11.75 15.91
C LEU A 13 -2.08 -12.67 15.04
N PRO A 14 -1.48 -13.73 15.63
CA PRO A 14 -0.82 -14.74 14.82
C PRO A 14 -1.85 -15.35 13.87
N PRO A 15 -1.45 -15.72 12.64
CA PRO A 15 -2.37 -16.33 11.69
C PRO A 15 -2.73 -17.72 12.21
N THR A 16 -3.78 -17.80 13.00
CA THR A 16 -4.39 -19.06 13.41
C THR A 16 -5.77 -19.10 12.79
N GLU A 17 -5.91 -20.00 11.82
CA GLU A 17 -7.16 -20.50 11.24
C GLU A 17 -7.87 -19.53 10.28
N ASP A 18 -8.57 -20.10 9.30
CA ASP A 18 -8.94 -19.52 8.00
C ASP A 18 -9.75 -18.20 8.03
N GLY A 19 -10.19 -17.72 9.19
CA GLY A 19 -10.85 -16.40 9.37
C GLY A 19 -9.91 -15.25 9.77
N SER A 20 -8.67 -15.51 10.16
CA SER A 20 -7.75 -14.44 10.61
C SER A 20 -7.28 -13.55 9.45
N ALA A 21 -7.09 -14.13 8.26
CA ALA A 21 -6.62 -13.41 7.09
C ALA A 21 -7.69 -12.44 6.54
N GLU A 22 -8.94 -12.90 6.42
CA GLU A 22 -10.08 -12.05 6.04
C GLU A 22 -10.30 -10.91 7.05
N THR A 23 -10.09 -11.19 8.34
CA THR A 23 -10.19 -10.17 9.40
C THR A 23 -9.11 -9.11 9.24
N VAL A 24 -7.87 -9.50 8.91
CA VAL A 24 -6.76 -8.56 8.66
C VAL A 24 -7.04 -7.72 7.41
N ASP A 25 -7.55 -8.32 6.33
CA ASP A 25 -7.87 -7.60 5.10
C ASP A 25 -8.99 -6.57 5.34
N ASN A 26 -10.04 -6.97 6.05
CA ASN A 26 -11.13 -6.08 6.46
C ASN A 26 -10.67 -4.95 7.39
N ALA A 27 -9.79 -5.25 8.36
CA ALA A 27 -9.22 -4.23 9.24
C ALA A 27 -8.35 -3.24 8.45
N THR A 28 -7.59 -3.72 7.47
CA THR A 28 -6.77 -2.91 6.56
C THR A 28 -7.66 -1.96 5.74
N ALA A 29 -8.77 -2.46 5.20
CA ALA A 29 -9.76 -1.66 4.48
C ALA A 29 -10.46 -0.62 5.38
N ALA A 30 -10.80 -0.98 6.61
CA ALA A 30 -11.39 -0.05 7.58
C ALA A 30 -10.42 1.09 7.94
N VAL A 31 -9.14 0.77 8.14
CA VAL A 31 -8.09 1.78 8.35
C VAL A 31 -7.91 2.66 7.13
N ALA A 32 -7.91 2.10 5.92
CA ALA A 32 -7.86 2.87 4.68
C ALA A 32 -9.03 3.87 4.56
N ARG A 33 -10.26 3.43 4.88
CA ARG A 33 -11.44 4.33 4.94
C ARG A 33 -11.28 5.43 5.97
N LEU A 34 -10.74 5.12 7.15
CA LEU A 34 -10.51 6.11 8.21
C LEU A 34 -9.48 7.17 7.79
N ILE A 35 -8.37 6.75 7.17
CA ILE A 35 -7.36 7.64 6.60
C ILE A 35 -7.99 8.60 5.58
N MET A 36 -8.80 8.07 4.65
CA MET A 36 -9.43 8.87 3.61
C MET A 36 -10.49 9.83 4.16
N ALA A 37 -11.24 9.42 5.18
CA ALA A 37 -12.33 10.23 5.75
C ALA A 37 -11.83 11.33 6.70
N ALA A 38 -10.80 11.04 7.51
CA ALA A 38 -10.33 11.95 8.54
C ALA A 38 -8.80 11.85 8.74
N PRO A 39 -7.98 12.24 7.75
CA PRO A 39 -6.53 12.06 7.80
C PRO A 39 -5.87 12.76 9.00
N ALA A 40 -6.40 13.91 9.42
CA ALA A 40 -5.90 14.65 10.58
C ALA A 40 -6.14 13.95 11.94
N ALA A 41 -7.06 12.98 11.99
CA ALA A 41 -7.36 12.21 13.20
C ALA A 41 -6.55 10.91 13.30
N VAL A 42 -5.77 10.57 12.27
CA VAL A 42 -5.03 9.31 12.16
C VAL A 42 -3.54 9.56 12.40
N PRO A 43 -2.88 8.80 13.30
CA PRO A 43 -1.44 8.86 13.49
C PRO A 43 -0.71 8.20 12.31
N MET A 44 -0.46 8.96 11.25
CA MET A 44 0.15 8.45 10.00
C MET A 44 1.48 7.76 10.22
N THR A 45 2.27 8.21 11.19
CA THR A 45 3.57 7.63 11.55
C THR A 45 3.48 6.15 11.95
N VAL A 46 2.37 5.72 12.55
CA VAL A 46 2.13 4.33 12.96
C VAL A 46 1.34 3.58 11.90
N VAL A 47 0.38 4.27 11.28
CA VAL A 47 -0.59 3.64 10.41
C VAL A 47 -0.04 3.33 9.02
N VAL A 48 0.77 4.22 8.44
CA VAL A 48 1.37 4.01 7.10
C VAL A 48 2.20 2.71 7.04
N PRO A 49 3.16 2.45 7.95
CA PRO A 49 3.92 1.21 7.89
C PRO A 49 3.06 -0.04 8.13
N ALA A 50 2.05 0.05 9.01
CA ALA A 50 1.14 -1.07 9.27
C ALA A 50 0.27 -1.40 8.03
N LEU A 51 -0.26 -0.36 7.36
CA LEU A 51 -1.02 -0.50 6.12
C LEU A 51 -0.18 -1.18 5.02
N LEU A 52 1.06 -0.74 4.85
CA LEU A 52 1.96 -1.31 3.83
C LEU A 52 2.39 -2.75 4.13
N GLN A 53 2.48 -3.15 5.41
CA GLN A 53 2.80 -4.53 5.81
C GLN A 53 1.63 -5.50 5.59
N ALA A 54 0.39 -5.00 5.67
CA ALA A 54 -0.79 -5.80 5.40
C ALA A 54 -1.05 -6.01 3.90
N LEU A 55 -0.38 -5.24 3.04
CA LEU A 55 -0.50 -5.35 1.59
C LEU A 55 0.55 -6.29 0.98
N PRO A 56 0.23 -7.00 -0.11
CA PRO A 56 -1.09 -7.08 -0.76
C PRO A 56 -2.11 -7.90 0.06
N LEU A 57 -3.41 -7.63 -0.13
CA LEU A 57 -4.50 -8.40 0.51
C LEU A 57 -4.47 -9.86 0.04
N LYS A 58 -4.77 -10.80 0.94
CA LYS A 58 -4.52 -12.23 0.70
C LYS A 58 -5.80 -13.06 0.58
N ALA A 59 -6.77 -12.82 1.45
CA ALA A 59 -7.99 -13.61 1.56
C ALA A 59 -9.19 -12.89 0.96
N ASP A 60 -9.39 -11.61 1.30
CA ASP A 60 -10.50 -10.80 0.79
C ASP A 60 -10.00 -9.69 -0.15
N GLN A 61 -10.01 -10.01 -1.44
CA GLN A 61 -9.63 -9.08 -2.51
C GLN A 61 -10.77 -8.13 -2.93
N CYS A 62 -11.98 -8.25 -2.36
CA CYS A 62 -13.08 -7.32 -2.65
C CYS A 62 -12.77 -5.90 -2.17
N GLU A 63 -11.87 -5.79 -1.18
CA GLU A 63 -11.47 -4.52 -0.58
C GLU A 63 -10.24 -3.86 -1.23
N ASN A 64 -9.64 -4.51 -2.25
CA ASN A 64 -8.54 -3.93 -3.03
C ASN A 64 -8.84 -2.50 -3.52
N PRO A 65 -10.02 -2.18 -4.11
CA PRO A 65 -10.32 -0.82 -4.55
C PRO A 65 -10.20 0.21 -3.41
N THR A 66 -10.68 -0.13 -2.22
CA THR A 66 -10.61 0.74 -1.04
C THR A 66 -9.17 1.01 -0.65
N VAL A 67 -8.36 -0.05 -0.54
CA VAL A 67 -7.00 0.04 0.00
C VAL A 67 -6.04 0.69 -1.00
N TYR A 68 -6.09 0.32 -2.28
CA TYR A 68 -5.22 0.91 -3.30
C TYR A 68 -5.59 2.36 -3.61
N LYS A 69 -6.88 2.72 -3.57
CA LYS A 69 -7.29 4.13 -3.65
C LYS A 69 -6.72 4.96 -2.50
N CYS A 70 -6.77 4.43 -1.27
CA CYS A 70 -6.14 5.08 -0.12
C CYS A 70 -4.62 5.24 -0.32
N LEU A 71 -3.94 4.17 -0.75
CA LEU A 71 -2.49 4.22 -0.99
C LEU A 71 -2.12 5.24 -2.07
N HIS A 72 -2.87 5.24 -3.19
CA HIS A 72 -2.72 6.24 -4.25
C HIS A 72 -2.90 7.66 -3.72
N GLN A 73 -3.93 7.91 -2.90
CA GLN A 73 -4.17 9.22 -2.30
C GLN A 73 -3.05 9.65 -1.33
N LEU A 74 -2.46 8.72 -0.57
CA LEU A 74 -1.30 8.99 0.29
C LEU A 74 -0.07 9.42 -0.52
N VAL A 75 0.19 8.74 -1.65
CA VAL A 75 1.27 9.13 -2.58
C VAL A 75 0.96 10.49 -3.19
N HIS A 76 -0.26 10.70 -3.69
CA HIS A 76 -0.68 11.94 -4.31
C HIS A 76 -0.57 13.14 -3.35
N SER A 77 -0.96 12.96 -2.09
CA SER A 77 -0.94 14.01 -1.06
C SER A 77 0.46 14.28 -0.50
N SER A 78 1.49 13.57 -0.97
CA SER A 78 2.89 13.77 -0.54
C SER A 78 3.10 13.67 0.98
N VAL A 79 2.37 12.76 1.63
CA VAL A 79 2.46 12.49 3.08
C VAL A 79 3.91 12.18 3.51
N PRO A 80 4.56 13.03 4.33
CA PRO A 80 5.98 12.87 4.68
C PRO A 80 6.31 11.52 5.34
N GLU A 81 5.38 10.99 6.12
CA GLU A 81 5.50 9.70 6.82
C GLU A 81 5.63 8.51 5.87
N LEU A 82 5.21 8.66 4.60
CA LEU A 82 5.39 7.63 3.58
C LEU A 82 6.82 7.56 3.05
N LYS A 83 7.57 8.68 3.09
CA LYS A 83 8.92 8.79 2.53
C LYS A 83 9.89 7.67 2.97
N PRO A 84 10.04 7.33 4.27
CA PRO A 84 10.92 6.24 4.70
C PRO A 84 10.43 4.85 4.24
N HIS A 85 9.16 4.72 3.86
CA HIS A 85 8.51 3.46 3.48
C HIS A 85 8.25 3.34 1.97
N VAL A 86 8.81 4.24 1.15
CA VAL A 86 8.67 4.20 -0.31
C VAL A 86 9.13 2.85 -0.89
N GLY A 87 10.18 2.24 -0.33
CA GLY A 87 10.63 0.91 -0.74
C GLY A 87 9.57 -0.18 -0.47
N ASN A 88 8.87 -0.12 0.66
CA ASN A 88 7.78 -1.04 0.96
C ASN A 88 6.62 -0.84 -0.02
N ALA A 89 6.22 0.41 -0.29
CA ALA A 89 5.17 0.71 -1.27
C ALA A 89 5.55 0.20 -2.69
N LEU A 90 6.81 0.38 -3.08
CA LEU A 90 7.32 -0.13 -4.35
C LEU A 90 7.30 -1.67 -4.40
N SER A 91 7.60 -2.34 -3.29
CA SER A 91 7.51 -3.80 -3.19
C SER A 91 6.07 -4.29 -3.37
N VAL A 92 5.10 -3.62 -2.73
CA VAL A 92 3.66 -3.92 -2.88
C VAL A 92 3.25 -3.79 -4.35
N TYR A 93 3.58 -2.66 -5.00
CA TYR A 93 3.27 -2.47 -6.42
C TYR A 93 3.96 -3.51 -7.32
N GLY A 94 5.24 -3.83 -7.05
CA GLY A 94 5.98 -4.84 -7.81
C GLY A 94 5.37 -6.24 -7.71
N GLN A 95 4.86 -6.62 -6.54
CA GLN A 95 4.18 -7.91 -6.33
C GLN A 95 2.89 -7.98 -7.16
N ILE A 96 2.04 -6.95 -7.08
CA ILE A 96 0.78 -6.88 -7.86
C ILE A 96 1.05 -6.88 -9.36
N LEU A 97 2.04 -6.13 -9.83
CA LEU A 97 2.39 -6.10 -11.26
C LEU A 97 2.99 -7.41 -11.77
N SER A 98 3.54 -8.23 -10.88
CA SER A 98 4.04 -9.56 -11.24
C SER A 98 2.92 -10.59 -11.31
N GLU A 99 1.84 -10.41 -10.54
CA GLU A 99 0.63 -11.23 -10.59
C GLU A 99 -0.64 -10.36 -10.72
N PRO A 100 -0.90 -9.76 -11.90
CA PRO A 100 -1.97 -8.78 -12.08
C PRO A 100 -3.38 -9.33 -11.78
N ARG A 101 -3.57 -10.66 -11.90
CA ARG A 101 -4.85 -11.33 -11.63
C ARG A 101 -5.29 -11.28 -10.17
N SER A 102 -4.41 -10.87 -9.26
CA SER A 102 -4.69 -10.70 -7.82
C SER A 102 -5.47 -9.40 -7.50
N VAL A 103 -5.64 -8.52 -8.48
CA VAL A 103 -6.33 -7.23 -8.34
C VAL A 103 -7.22 -6.99 -9.56
N GLN A 104 -8.33 -6.28 -9.39
CA GLN A 104 -9.23 -5.95 -10.49
C GLN A 104 -8.54 -4.99 -11.50
N ASP A 105 -8.78 -5.19 -12.79
CA ASP A 105 -8.13 -4.39 -13.86
C ASP A 105 -8.40 -2.89 -13.70
N GLU A 106 -9.58 -2.51 -13.23
CA GLU A 106 -9.93 -1.11 -12.98
C GLU A 106 -9.09 -0.51 -11.84
N VAL A 107 -8.80 -1.28 -10.78
CA VAL A 107 -7.97 -0.83 -9.65
C VAL A 107 -6.51 -0.74 -10.08
N LEU A 108 -6.05 -1.68 -10.90
CA LEU A 108 -4.72 -1.66 -11.49
C LEU A 108 -4.51 -0.38 -12.31
N ALA A 109 -5.47 -0.06 -13.19
CA ALA A 109 -5.40 1.08 -14.09
C ALA A 109 -5.58 2.44 -13.38
N ASN A 110 -6.50 2.53 -12.40
CA ASN A 110 -6.88 3.80 -11.78
C ASN A 110 -6.07 4.17 -10.53
N ASP A 111 -5.54 3.20 -9.79
CA ASP A 111 -4.90 3.44 -8.50
C ASP A 111 -3.46 2.93 -8.46
N VAL A 112 -3.21 1.69 -8.87
CA VAL A 112 -1.88 1.06 -8.76
C VAL A 112 -0.87 1.68 -9.73
N LEU A 113 -1.16 1.69 -11.03
CA LEU A 113 -0.25 2.24 -12.04
C LEU A 113 -0.02 3.76 -11.87
N PRO A 114 -1.07 4.59 -11.64
CA PRO A 114 -0.87 6.00 -11.35
C PRO A 114 -0.10 6.23 -10.04
N GLY A 115 -0.41 5.48 -8.98
CA GLY A 115 0.31 5.55 -7.70
C GLY A 115 1.80 5.20 -7.83
N LEU A 116 2.12 4.16 -8.60
CA LEU A 116 3.50 3.79 -8.92
C LEU A 116 4.20 4.92 -9.67
N ARG A 117 3.59 5.46 -10.73
CA ARG A 117 4.18 6.57 -11.52
C ARG A 117 4.42 7.80 -10.65
N LEU A 118 3.48 8.13 -9.76
CA LEU A 118 3.62 9.26 -8.84
C LEU A 118 4.81 9.11 -7.90
N LEU A 119 5.18 7.90 -7.47
CA LEU A 119 6.38 7.70 -6.65
C LEU A 119 7.67 8.15 -7.37
N PHE A 120 7.74 7.99 -8.69
CA PHE A 120 8.91 8.38 -9.48
C PHE A 120 8.83 9.82 -10.02
N GLN A 121 7.63 10.36 -10.17
CA GLN A 121 7.40 11.73 -10.65
C GLN A 121 7.44 12.78 -9.53
N ASN A 122 7.10 12.40 -8.30
CA ASN A 122 7.04 13.31 -7.17
C ASN A 122 8.43 13.56 -6.57
N PRO A 123 8.92 14.81 -6.52
CA PRO A 123 10.23 15.15 -5.94
C PRO A 123 10.41 14.73 -4.48
N THR A 124 9.31 14.54 -3.74
CA THR A 124 9.34 14.09 -2.34
C THR A 124 9.84 12.64 -2.22
N TYR A 125 9.53 11.81 -3.21
CA TYR A 125 9.73 10.35 -3.17
C TYR A 125 10.68 9.82 -4.23
N ASN A 126 10.88 10.54 -5.33
CA ASN A 126 11.59 10.05 -6.52
C ASN A 126 13.00 9.51 -6.24
N GLU A 127 13.78 10.20 -5.40
CA GLU A 127 15.13 9.80 -5.03
C GLU A 127 15.09 8.49 -4.25
N GLN A 128 14.23 8.42 -3.24
CA GLN A 128 14.04 7.22 -2.43
C GLN A 128 13.50 6.05 -3.26
N ALA A 129 12.57 6.31 -4.19
CA ALA A 129 12.01 5.30 -5.09
C ALA A 129 13.08 4.75 -6.04
N SER A 130 13.92 5.63 -6.60
CA SER A 130 15.01 5.24 -7.51
C SER A 130 16.10 4.44 -6.78
N LEU A 131 16.44 4.81 -5.55
CA LEU A 131 17.37 4.07 -4.71
C LEU A 131 16.80 2.70 -4.31
N ALA A 132 15.54 2.66 -3.85
CA ALA A 132 14.89 1.42 -3.47
C ALA A 132 14.77 0.44 -4.66
N LEU A 133 14.44 0.95 -5.85
CA LEU A 133 14.34 0.13 -7.06
C LEU A 133 15.68 -0.57 -7.38
N GLN A 134 16.83 0.08 -7.16
CA GLN A 134 18.14 -0.52 -7.40
C GLN A 134 18.44 -1.71 -6.49
N SER A 135 17.89 -1.70 -5.28
CA SER A 135 18.04 -2.81 -4.31
C SER A 135 17.19 -4.03 -4.65
N PHE A 136 16.26 -3.94 -5.60
CA PHE A 136 15.36 -5.03 -5.93
C PHE A 136 15.99 -6.04 -6.91
N ALA A 137 15.43 -7.25 -6.96
CA ALA A 137 15.83 -8.27 -7.93
C ALA A 137 15.69 -7.75 -9.39
N PRO A 138 16.56 -8.16 -10.33
CA PRO A 138 16.53 -7.71 -11.73
C PRO A 138 15.16 -7.91 -12.41
N GLU A 139 14.46 -8.98 -12.07
CA GLU A 139 13.15 -9.34 -12.63
C GLU A 139 12.11 -8.31 -12.19
N ALA A 140 12.03 -8.02 -10.88
CA ALA A 140 11.11 -7.04 -10.32
C ALA A 140 11.38 -5.62 -10.88
N ARG A 141 12.66 -5.26 -11.05
CA ARG A 141 13.07 -4.00 -11.69
C ARG A 141 12.53 -3.88 -13.11
N THR A 142 12.64 -4.96 -13.89
CA THR A 142 12.19 -4.99 -15.29
C THR A 142 10.68 -4.86 -15.40
N VAL A 143 9.93 -5.53 -14.52
CA VAL A 143 8.46 -5.44 -14.45
C VAL A 143 8.02 -4.02 -14.14
N ILE A 144 8.60 -3.40 -13.11
CA ILE A 144 8.28 -2.02 -12.72
C ILE A 144 8.65 -1.04 -13.83
N ALA A 145 9.86 -1.17 -14.40
CA ALA A 145 10.35 -0.27 -15.46
C ALA A 145 9.45 -0.30 -16.71
N ARG A 146 8.94 -1.47 -17.10
CA ARG A 146 8.00 -1.60 -18.23
C ARG A 146 6.76 -0.74 -18.04
N HIS A 147 6.20 -0.72 -16.84
CA HIS A 147 4.96 0.00 -16.53
C HIS A 147 5.18 1.50 -16.28
N LEU A 148 6.42 1.93 -16.01
CA LEU A 148 6.77 3.35 -15.92
C LEU A 148 6.92 4.02 -17.30
N GLN A 149 7.12 3.25 -18.37
CA GLN A 149 7.29 3.76 -19.74
C GLN A 149 5.98 3.84 -20.54
N GLN A 150 4.86 3.40 -19.95
CA GLN A 150 3.51 3.42 -20.52
C GLN A 150 2.69 4.56 -19.92
#